data_AF-A0A367K1X4-F1
#
_entry.id   AF-A0A367K1X4-F1
#
_cell.length_a   1.000
_cell.length_b   1.000
_cell.length_c   1.000
_cell.angle_alpha   90.00
_cell.angle_beta   90.00
_cell.angle_gamma   90.00
#
_symmetry.space_group_name_H-M   'P 1'
#
loop_
_entity.id
_entity.type
_entity.pdbx_description
1 polymer ?
#
loop_
_entity_poly.entity_id
_entity_poly.type
_entity_poly.pdbx_seq_one_letter_code
_entity_poly.pdbx_strand_id
1 'polypeptide(L)'
;MEDVLTQIDDPNVILETITSQKTYLSVKRLEKTVKESPPKKQPKTKVPDLDRSYKNYSDLTRETFIDRKIEKPEERGLVTKVANDLNINYRTALRWWNSYKETEEIPYKKSEENSGPKSSFTTKHNEYLQGLLDNDPQLFSDDIMKSLTEQFEGFTISKSQLNNHLRDTMLITIKKPLFEPEIRNSPENMETRFE
;
A
#
# COMPACT_ATOMS: atom_id res chain seq x y z
N MET A 1 14.59 -4.21 34.20
CA MET A 1 15.27 -3.49 33.11
C MET A 1 14.37 -2.35 32.74
N GLU A 2 14.80 -1.19 33.21
CA GLU A 2 14.41 0.19 32.86
C GLU A 2 13.15 0.39 32.01
N ASP A 3 12.11 0.82 32.71
CA ASP A 3 11.11 1.72 32.16
C ASP A 3 11.81 3.04 31.78
N VAL A 4 12.32 3.13 30.54
CA VAL A 4 12.79 4.39 30.00
C VAL A 4 11.55 5.23 29.69
N LEU A 5 11.30 6.20 30.57
CA LEU A 5 10.34 7.29 30.42
C LEU A 5 10.59 8.03 29.09
N THR A 6 9.97 7.60 28.00
CA THR A 6 9.94 8.34 26.73
C THR A 6 8.55 8.90 26.43
N GLN A 7 7.84 9.33 27.47
CA GLN A 7 6.69 10.22 27.35
C GLN A 7 7.04 11.49 28.14
N ILE A 8 7.62 12.44 27.43
CA ILE A 8 7.77 13.80 27.91
C ILE A 8 6.58 14.55 27.32
N ASP A 9 5.49 14.58 28.08
CA ASP A 9 4.38 15.51 27.88
C ASP A 9 4.74 16.80 28.62
N ASP A 10 5.85 17.46 28.25
CA ASP A 10 6.24 18.72 28.88
C ASP A 10 5.37 19.83 28.28
N PRO A 11 4.42 20.39 29.05
CA PRO A 11 3.47 21.40 28.55
C PRO A 11 4.17 22.70 28.12
N ASN A 12 5.45 22.86 28.43
CA ASN A 12 6.23 24.04 28.07
C ASN A 12 6.76 24.02 26.63
N VAL A 13 6.77 22.87 25.95
CA VAL A 13 7.22 22.77 24.55
C VAL A 13 6.02 22.95 23.63
N ILE A 14 5.72 24.19 23.26
CA ILE A 14 4.66 24.52 22.30
C ILE A 14 5.23 24.40 20.88
N LEU A 15 4.62 23.56 20.03
CA LEU A 15 4.97 23.48 18.61
C LEU A 15 4.06 24.41 17.82
N GLU A 16 4.64 25.23 16.95
CA GLU A 16 3.89 26.13 16.07
C GLU A 16 3.79 25.55 14.65
N THR A 17 2.61 25.69 14.04
CA THR A 17 2.37 25.25 12.66
C THR A 17 2.96 26.28 11.68
N ILE A 18 4.04 25.91 11.00
CA ILE A 18 4.72 26.80 10.03
C ILE A 18 3.94 26.89 8.69
N THR A 19 3.32 25.77 8.26
CA THR A 19 2.61 25.66 6.97
C THR A 19 1.47 24.64 7.04
N SER A 20 0.39 24.84 6.30
CA SER A 20 -0.71 23.87 6.18
C SER A 20 -0.54 22.93 4.98
N GLN A 21 -1.23 21.79 5.01
CA GLN A 21 -1.15 20.83 3.89
C GLN A 21 -1.59 21.45 2.55
N LYS A 22 -2.66 22.26 2.57
CA LYS A 22 -3.19 22.92 1.36
C LYS A 22 -2.20 23.93 0.78
N THR A 23 -1.54 24.70 1.62
CA THR A 23 -0.50 25.65 1.17
C THR A 23 0.74 24.93 0.65
N TYR A 24 1.14 23.82 1.27
CA TYR A 24 2.21 23.00 0.74
C TYR A 24 1.88 22.46 -0.66
N LEU A 25 0.67 21.89 -0.85
CA LEU A 25 0.26 21.32 -2.13
C LEU A 25 0.14 22.37 -3.24
N SER A 26 -0.23 23.62 -2.93
CA SER A 26 -0.30 24.70 -3.93
C SER A 26 1.07 25.23 -4.34
N VAL A 27 2.04 25.23 -3.43
CA VAL A 27 3.42 25.68 -3.68
C VAL A 27 4.31 24.55 -4.22
N LYS A 28 3.90 23.29 -4.02
CA LYS A 28 4.64 22.11 -4.47
C LYS A 28 4.86 22.18 -5.98
N ARG A 29 6.10 22.43 -6.38
CA ARG A 29 6.51 22.35 -7.79
C ARG A 29 6.30 20.90 -8.24
N LEU A 30 5.68 20.73 -9.42
CA LEU A 30 5.62 19.44 -10.10
C LEU A 30 7.00 18.79 -10.04
N GLU A 31 7.10 17.67 -9.35
CA GLU A 31 8.34 16.90 -9.29
C GLU A 31 8.72 16.58 -10.74
N LYS A 32 9.87 17.08 -11.19
CA LYS A 32 10.45 16.65 -12.46
C LYS A 32 10.49 15.13 -12.40
N THR A 33 9.89 14.46 -13.37
CA THR A 33 10.01 13.01 -13.54
C THR A 33 11.49 12.66 -13.45
N VAL A 34 11.91 12.15 -12.30
CA VAL A 34 13.25 11.64 -12.10
C VAL A 34 13.32 10.45 -13.04
N LYS A 35 14.08 10.61 -14.13
CA LYS A 35 14.46 9.48 -14.98
C LYS A 35 14.99 8.39 -14.05
N GLU A 36 14.41 7.21 -14.15
CA GLU A 36 14.69 6.04 -13.33
C GLU A 36 16.20 5.91 -13.10
N SER A 37 16.63 6.17 -11.86
CA SER A 37 17.94 5.75 -11.40
C SER A 37 17.92 4.24 -11.19
N PRO A 38 18.99 3.50 -11.54
CA PRO A 38 19.01 2.05 -11.43
C PRO A 38 18.83 1.60 -9.96
N PRO A 39 18.21 0.43 -9.73
CA PRO A 39 17.73 0.02 -8.42
C PRO A 39 18.88 -0.15 -7.42
N LYS A 40 18.85 0.62 -6.32
CA LYS A 40 19.69 0.36 -5.14
C LYS A 40 19.16 -0.88 -4.38
N LYS A 41 20.13 -1.65 -3.88
CA LYS A 41 20.04 -3.02 -3.38
C LYS A 41 18.98 -3.23 -2.30
N GLN A 42 18.26 -4.34 -2.43
CA GLN A 42 17.29 -4.87 -1.46
C GLN A 42 17.97 -5.25 -0.11
N PRO A 43 17.26 -5.14 1.03
CA PRO A 43 17.71 -5.69 2.29
C PRO A 43 17.55 -7.23 2.29
N LYS A 44 18.69 -7.91 2.51
CA LYS A 44 18.91 -9.32 2.91
C LYS A 44 17.81 -10.33 2.53
N THR A 45 18.07 -11.03 1.43
CA THR A 45 17.44 -12.27 0.97
C THR A 45 17.38 -13.31 2.10
N LYS A 46 16.16 -13.68 2.51
CA LYS A 46 15.89 -15.08 2.85
C LYS A 46 16.03 -15.86 1.55
N VAL A 47 16.75 -16.97 1.56
CA VAL A 47 16.97 -17.83 0.39
C VAL A 47 15.62 -18.04 -0.33
N PRO A 48 15.44 -17.52 -1.55
CA PRO A 48 14.23 -17.76 -2.30
C PRO A 48 14.34 -19.14 -2.91
N ASP A 49 13.34 -19.97 -2.62
CA ASP A 49 13.11 -21.23 -3.30
C ASP A 49 13.05 -20.94 -4.81
N LEU A 50 14.10 -21.35 -5.53
CA LEU A 50 14.17 -21.17 -6.98
C LEU A 50 13.16 -22.14 -7.61
N ASP A 51 12.27 -21.55 -8.42
CA ASP A 51 11.53 -22.20 -9.49
C ASP A 51 10.08 -22.68 -9.24
N ARG A 52 9.23 -21.78 -8.74
CA ARG A 52 7.82 -21.75 -9.19
C ARG A 52 7.52 -20.46 -9.93
N SER A 53 8.08 -20.33 -11.13
CA SER A 53 7.55 -19.36 -12.08
C SER A 53 6.10 -19.74 -12.39
N TYR A 54 5.15 -18.91 -11.96
CA TYR A 54 3.73 -19.13 -12.25
C TYR A 54 3.51 -19.07 -13.76
N LYS A 55 2.92 -20.13 -14.35
CA LYS A 55 2.54 -20.14 -15.77
C LYS A 55 1.51 -19.04 -16.03
N ASN A 56 1.95 -17.97 -16.70
CA ASN A 56 1.09 -16.89 -17.18
C ASN A 56 0.69 -17.18 -18.63
N TYR A 57 -0.61 -17.30 -18.88
CA TYR A 57 -1.15 -17.43 -20.23
C TYR A 57 -1.63 -16.07 -20.74
N SER A 58 -1.32 -15.77 -22.00
CA SER A 58 -1.80 -14.58 -22.71
C SER A 58 -3.29 -14.68 -23.06
N ASP A 59 -3.92 -13.55 -23.37
CA ASP A 59 -5.32 -13.55 -23.81
C ASP A 59 -5.50 -14.23 -25.17
N LEU A 60 -4.54 -14.05 -26.09
CA LEU A 60 -4.49 -14.80 -27.36
C LEU A 60 -4.49 -16.33 -27.14
N THR A 61 -3.74 -16.82 -26.14
CA THR A 61 -3.75 -18.26 -25.82
C THR A 61 -5.07 -18.76 -25.22
N ARG A 62 -5.87 -17.86 -24.62
CA ARG A 62 -7.22 -18.19 -24.13
C ARG A 62 -8.20 -18.25 -25.30
N GLU A 63 -8.19 -17.24 -26.16
CA GLU A 63 -9.01 -17.14 -27.37
C GLU A 63 -8.78 -18.35 -28.27
N THR A 64 -7.52 -18.59 -28.66
CA THR A 64 -7.16 -19.74 -29.52
C THR A 64 -7.53 -21.09 -28.93
N PHE A 65 -7.54 -21.24 -27.60
CA PHE A 65 -8.03 -22.46 -26.95
C PHE A 65 -9.55 -22.61 -27.12
N ILE A 66 -10.31 -21.54 -26.91
CA ILE A 66 -11.78 -21.55 -27.05
C ILE A 66 -12.17 -21.77 -28.51
N ASP A 67 -11.55 -21.07 -29.47
CA ASP A 67 -11.81 -21.22 -30.91
C ASP A 67 -11.64 -22.67 -31.37
N ARG A 68 -10.50 -23.30 -31.00
CA ARG A 68 -10.24 -24.72 -31.31
C ARG A 68 -11.25 -25.66 -30.67
N LYS A 69 -11.79 -25.30 -29.50
CA LYS A 69 -12.81 -26.09 -28.80
C LYS A 69 -14.20 -25.95 -29.42
N ILE A 70 -14.51 -24.81 -30.05
CA ILE A 70 -15.75 -24.55 -30.79
C ILE A 70 -15.69 -25.21 -32.17
N GLU A 71 -14.58 -25.07 -32.89
CA GLU A 71 -14.38 -25.65 -34.23
C GLU A 71 -14.53 -27.18 -34.22
N LYS A 72 -14.12 -27.82 -33.12
CA LYS A 72 -14.22 -29.28 -32.94
C LYS A 72 -14.89 -29.59 -31.60
N PRO A 73 -16.23 -29.77 -31.55
CA PRO A 73 -16.90 -30.08 -30.29
C PRO A 73 -16.90 -31.58 -29.91
N GLU A 74 -16.80 -32.49 -30.89
CA GLU A 74 -17.18 -33.92 -30.71
C GLU A 74 -16.02 -34.88 -30.40
N GLU A 75 -14.75 -34.48 -30.54
CA GLU A 75 -13.64 -35.39 -30.27
C GLU A 75 -13.45 -35.60 -28.75
N ARG A 76 -13.54 -36.87 -28.32
CA ARG A 76 -13.26 -37.26 -26.93
C ARG A 76 -11.81 -36.92 -26.56
N GLY A 77 -11.60 -36.22 -25.45
CA GLY A 77 -10.26 -35.85 -24.96
C GLY A 77 -9.63 -34.61 -25.64
N LEU A 78 -10.41 -33.85 -26.42
CA LEU A 78 -9.93 -32.61 -27.06
C LEU A 78 -9.31 -31.60 -26.10
N VAL A 79 -9.90 -31.42 -24.92
CA VAL A 79 -9.37 -30.46 -23.93
C VAL A 79 -7.92 -30.78 -23.61
N THR A 80 -7.58 -32.06 -23.45
CA THR A 80 -6.20 -32.51 -23.18
C THR A 80 -5.29 -32.29 -24.38
N LYS A 81 -5.75 -32.62 -25.60
CA LYS A 81 -4.96 -32.42 -26.83
C LYS A 81 -4.64 -30.94 -27.04
N VAL A 82 -5.68 -30.09 -27.08
CA VAL A 82 -5.54 -28.64 -27.31
C VAL A 82 -4.74 -27.98 -26.20
N ALA A 83 -4.92 -28.40 -24.94
CA ALA A 83 -4.13 -27.89 -23.83
C ALA A 83 -2.64 -28.24 -23.99
N ASN A 84 -2.31 -29.47 -24.37
CA ASN A 84 -0.92 -29.87 -24.62
C ASN A 84 -0.30 -29.09 -25.78
N ASP A 85 -1.04 -28.92 -26.88
CA ASP A 85 -0.58 -28.17 -28.06
C ASP A 85 -0.28 -26.70 -27.74
N LEU A 86 -1.09 -26.09 -26.86
CA LEU A 86 -0.92 -24.70 -26.41
C LEU A 86 -0.06 -24.58 -25.14
N ASN A 87 0.54 -25.69 -24.65
CA ASN A 87 1.30 -25.76 -23.40
C ASN A 87 0.53 -25.23 -22.16
N ILE A 88 -0.80 -25.36 -22.18
CA ILE A 88 -1.70 -25.00 -21.09
C ILE A 88 -1.80 -26.17 -20.11
N ASN A 89 -1.81 -25.87 -18.82
CA ASN A 89 -2.12 -26.87 -17.81
C ASN A 89 -3.56 -27.39 -18.00
N TYR A 90 -3.72 -28.70 -18.06
CA TYR A 90 -5.02 -29.37 -18.20
C TYR A 90 -6.10 -28.82 -17.26
N ARG A 91 -5.78 -28.57 -15.98
CA ARG A 91 -6.74 -28.03 -15.00
C ARG A 91 -7.19 -26.61 -15.36
N THR A 92 -6.29 -25.80 -15.91
CA THR A 92 -6.58 -24.44 -16.36
C THR A 92 -7.47 -24.46 -17.61
N ALA A 93 -7.12 -25.31 -18.58
CA ALA A 93 -7.91 -25.49 -19.81
C ALA A 93 -9.34 -25.98 -19.51
N LEU A 94 -9.48 -26.95 -18.59
CA LEU A 94 -10.78 -27.44 -18.14
C LEU A 94 -11.60 -26.33 -17.46
N ARG A 95 -10.97 -25.54 -16.59
CA ARG A 95 -11.63 -24.40 -15.94
C ARG A 95 -12.12 -23.38 -16.97
N TRP A 96 -11.29 -23.03 -17.96
CA TRP A 96 -11.68 -22.09 -19.00
C TRP A 96 -12.85 -22.59 -19.84
N TRP A 97 -12.85 -23.87 -20.20
CA TRP A 97 -13.94 -24.47 -20.95
C TRP A 97 -15.25 -24.49 -20.17
N ASN A 98 -15.21 -24.77 -18.87
CA ASN A 98 -16.39 -24.73 -18.03
C ASN A 98 -16.92 -23.30 -17.86
N SER A 99 -16.03 -22.33 -17.62
CA SER A 99 -16.42 -20.92 -17.55
C SER A 99 -17.08 -20.45 -18.85
N TYR A 100 -16.50 -20.79 -20.01
CA TYR A 100 -17.07 -20.47 -21.31
C TYR A 100 -18.45 -21.12 -21.52
N LYS A 101 -18.65 -22.37 -21.08
CA LYS A 101 -19.97 -23.02 -21.15
C LYS A 101 -21.04 -22.36 -20.28
N GLU A 102 -20.63 -21.74 -19.18
CA GLU A 102 -21.53 -21.08 -18.23
C GLU A 102 -21.86 -19.65 -18.66
N THR A 103 -20.88 -18.90 -19.18
CA THR A 103 -21.02 -17.46 -19.47
C THR A 103 -21.05 -17.12 -20.95
N GLU A 104 -20.71 -18.04 -21.84
CA GLU A 104 -20.45 -17.82 -23.29
C GLU A 104 -19.38 -16.75 -23.57
N GLU A 105 -18.65 -16.33 -22.54
CA GLU A 105 -17.59 -15.32 -22.60
C GLU A 105 -16.20 -15.97 -22.43
N ILE A 106 -15.20 -15.41 -23.12
CA ILE A 106 -13.83 -15.87 -23.00
C ILE A 106 -13.28 -15.47 -21.61
N PRO A 107 -12.68 -16.40 -20.84
CA PRO A 107 -12.28 -16.17 -19.45
C PRO A 107 -10.98 -15.37 -19.34
N TYR A 108 -11.04 -14.08 -19.69
CA TYR A 108 -9.92 -13.14 -19.60
C TYR A 108 -9.45 -12.92 -18.16
N LYS A 109 -8.20 -12.47 -18.02
CA LYS A 109 -7.65 -12.12 -16.70
C LYS A 109 -8.25 -10.79 -16.22
N LYS A 110 -9.17 -10.87 -15.27
CA LYS A 110 -9.83 -9.74 -14.58
C LYS A 110 -8.89 -8.93 -13.66
N SER A 111 -7.73 -8.51 -14.14
CA SER A 111 -6.70 -7.88 -13.28
C SER A 111 -7.16 -6.57 -12.65
N GLU A 112 -7.94 -5.76 -13.37
CA GLU A 112 -8.50 -4.50 -12.87
C GLU A 112 -9.62 -4.71 -11.84
N GLU A 113 -10.43 -5.76 -11.99
CA GLU A 113 -11.49 -6.09 -11.02
C GLU A 113 -10.95 -6.68 -9.72
N ASN A 114 -9.72 -7.20 -9.72
CA ASN A 114 -9.06 -7.74 -8.54
C ASN A 114 -8.37 -6.64 -7.70
N SER A 115 -8.86 -5.41 -7.75
CA SER A 115 -8.50 -4.42 -6.73
C SER A 115 -8.82 -5.04 -5.37
N GLY A 116 -7.86 -4.98 -4.46
CA GLY A 116 -8.07 -5.47 -3.10
C GLY A 116 -9.27 -4.80 -2.42
N PRO A 117 -9.59 -5.22 -1.18
CA PRO A 117 -10.68 -4.64 -0.41
C PRO A 117 -10.64 -3.11 -0.45
N LYS A 118 -11.80 -2.49 -0.67
CA LYS A 118 -11.92 -1.03 -0.66
C LYS A 118 -11.41 -0.50 0.69
N SER A 119 -10.68 0.61 0.66
CA SER A 119 -10.22 1.27 1.88
C SER A 119 -11.41 1.59 2.79
N SER A 120 -11.23 1.42 4.11
CA SER A 120 -12.23 1.82 5.11
C SER A 120 -12.36 3.36 5.21
N PHE A 121 -11.40 4.10 4.68
CA PHE A 121 -11.42 5.55 4.72
C PHE A 121 -12.35 6.12 3.65
N THR A 122 -13.24 7.02 4.10
CA THR A 122 -14.13 7.79 3.24
C THR A 122 -13.62 9.23 3.09
N THR A 123 -14.18 9.98 2.15
CA THR A 123 -13.87 11.41 1.97
C THR A 123 -14.13 12.23 3.24
N LYS A 124 -15.18 11.90 3.99
CA LYS A 124 -15.50 12.54 5.28
C LYS A 124 -14.39 12.35 6.32
N HIS A 125 -13.78 11.17 6.37
CA HIS A 125 -12.66 10.91 7.29
C HIS A 125 -11.45 11.79 6.91
N ASN A 126 -11.20 11.98 5.62
CA ASN A 126 -10.08 12.79 5.14
C ASN A 126 -10.24 14.28 5.45
N GLU A 127 -11.46 14.81 5.28
CA GLU A 127 -11.77 16.20 5.63
C GLU A 127 -11.61 16.45 7.13
N TYR A 128 -12.08 15.51 7.96
CA TYR A 128 -11.90 15.57 9.41
C TYR A 128 -10.41 15.53 9.79
N LEU A 129 -9.64 14.59 9.23
CA LEU A 129 -8.20 14.47 9.48
C LEU A 129 -7.44 15.74 9.08
N GLN A 130 -7.80 16.36 7.96
CA GLN A 130 -7.16 17.59 7.51
C GLN A 130 -7.43 18.74 8.48
N GLY A 131 -8.68 18.93 8.90
CA GLY A 131 -9.02 19.95 9.89
C GLY A 131 -8.35 19.71 11.24
N LEU A 132 -8.28 18.44 11.68
CA LEU A 132 -7.64 18.07 12.93
C LEU A 132 -6.14 18.38 12.92
N LEU A 133 -5.43 17.99 11.87
CA LEU A 133 -3.98 18.16 11.74
C LEU A 133 -3.55 19.61 11.47
N ASP A 134 -4.38 20.40 10.79
CA ASP A 134 -4.09 21.82 10.58
C ASP A 134 -4.23 22.63 11.89
N ASN A 135 -5.08 22.18 12.82
CA ASN A 135 -5.34 22.87 14.10
C ASN A 135 -4.35 22.52 15.21
N ASP A 136 -3.87 21.27 15.27
CA ASP A 136 -3.01 20.80 16.34
C ASP A 136 -1.78 20.03 15.80
N PRO A 137 -0.60 20.68 15.76
CA PRO A 137 0.63 20.06 15.28
C PRO A 137 1.24 19.07 16.28
N GLN A 138 0.71 18.95 17.50
CA GLN A 138 1.25 18.09 18.55
C GLN A 138 0.60 16.69 18.59
N LEU A 139 -0.42 16.45 17.77
CA LEU A 139 -1.15 15.19 17.79
C LEU A 139 -0.30 13.98 17.42
N PHE A 140 -0.39 12.95 18.28
CA PHE A 140 0.17 11.65 17.98
C PHE A 140 -0.83 10.77 17.21
N SER A 141 -0.32 9.70 16.59
CA SER A 141 -1.18 8.72 15.91
C SER A 141 -2.27 8.15 16.82
N ASP A 142 -1.99 8.00 18.12
CA ASP A 142 -2.93 7.40 19.07
C ASP A 142 -4.09 8.37 19.40
N ASP A 143 -3.81 9.67 19.49
CA ASP A 143 -4.82 10.72 19.68
C ASP A 143 -5.72 10.84 18.45
N ILE A 144 -5.12 10.77 17.26
CA ILE A 144 -5.86 10.80 15.99
C ILE A 144 -6.75 9.57 15.87
N MET A 145 -6.25 8.39 16.23
CA MET A 145 -7.07 7.18 16.25
C MET A 145 -8.26 7.34 17.18
N LYS A 146 -8.03 7.81 18.42
CA LYS A 146 -9.09 8.03 19.40
C LYS A 146 -10.14 9.02 18.89
N SER A 147 -9.71 10.18 18.39
CA SER A 147 -10.62 11.19 17.84
C SER A 147 -11.45 10.68 16.65
N LEU A 148 -10.86 9.87 15.76
CA LEU A 148 -11.58 9.23 14.66
C LEU A 148 -12.61 8.22 15.15
N THR A 149 -12.26 7.39 16.14
CA THR A 149 -13.20 6.40 16.70
C THR A 149 -14.34 7.05 17.49
N GLU A 150 -14.11 8.20 18.10
CA GLU A 150 -15.13 8.98 18.81
C GLU A 150 -16.07 9.72 17.83
N GLN A 151 -15.51 10.28 16.75
CA GLN A 151 -16.29 11.04 15.76
C GLN A 151 -17.09 10.14 14.81
N PHE A 152 -16.59 8.94 14.49
CA PHE A 152 -17.20 8.02 13.53
C PHE A 152 -17.53 6.69 14.21
N GLU A 153 -18.79 6.54 14.63
CA GLU A 153 -19.29 5.33 15.29
C GLU A 153 -19.08 4.08 14.42
N GLY A 154 -18.50 3.03 15.01
CA GLY A 154 -18.19 1.77 14.32
C GLY A 154 -16.93 1.81 13.44
N PHE A 155 -16.23 2.95 13.35
CA PHE A 155 -14.94 3.01 12.67
C PHE A 155 -13.85 2.40 13.56
N THR A 156 -13.29 1.26 13.14
CA THR A 156 -12.16 0.62 13.80
C THR A 156 -10.94 0.67 12.90
N ILE A 157 -9.82 1.10 13.45
CA ILE A 157 -8.59 1.28 12.69
C ILE A 157 -7.37 0.86 13.52
N SER A 158 -6.36 0.31 12.84
CA SER A 158 -5.05 0.07 13.45
C SER A 158 -4.08 1.22 13.15
N LYS A 159 -3.07 1.41 14.01
CA LYS A 159 -2.03 2.43 13.84
C LYS A 159 -1.28 2.31 12.51
N SER A 160 -1.03 1.09 12.05
CA SER A 160 -0.40 0.82 10.74
C SER A 160 -1.30 1.28 9.59
N GLN A 161 -2.60 0.95 9.66
CA GLN A 161 -3.57 1.35 8.65
C GLN A 161 -3.75 2.87 8.59
N LEU A 162 -3.77 3.55 9.74
CA LEU A 162 -3.78 5.02 9.80
C LEU A 162 -2.53 5.60 9.14
N ASN A 163 -1.34 5.12 9.51
CA ASN A 163 -0.08 5.64 8.98
C ASN A 163 0.06 5.41 7.46
N ASN A 164 -0.35 4.24 6.96
CA ASN A 164 -0.35 3.97 5.52
C ASN A 164 -1.34 4.89 4.79
N HIS A 165 -2.54 5.09 5.34
CA HIS A 165 -3.52 6.00 4.75
C HIS A 165 -3.02 7.44 4.71
N LEU A 166 -2.48 7.95 5.82
CA LEU A 166 -1.90 9.29 5.88
C LEU A 166 -0.78 9.46 4.86
N ARG A 167 0.11 8.47 4.74
CA ARG A 167 1.25 8.53 3.81
C ARG A 167 0.84 8.43 2.35
N ASP A 168 0.04 7.41 2.00
CA ASP A 168 -0.19 7.05 0.60
C ASP A 168 -1.35 7.85 -0.02
N THR A 169 -2.34 8.25 0.79
CA THR A 169 -3.51 8.99 0.29
C THR A 169 -3.43 10.48 0.62
N MET A 170 -3.04 10.84 1.85
CA MET A 170 -2.98 12.24 2.29
C MET A 170 -1.59 12.86 2.10
N LEU A 171 -0.56 12.08 1.77
CA LEU A 171 0.83 12.55 1.65
C LEU A 171 1.35 13.22 2.93
N ILE A 172 0.86 12.76 4.09
CA ILE A 172 1.23 13.24 5.42
C ILE A 172 2.03 12.16 6.13
N THR A 173 3.06 12.56 6.87
CA THR A 173 3.78 11.66 7.77
C THR A 173 3.85 12.26 9.15
N ILE A 174 3.27 11.57 10.13
CA ILE A 174 3.38 11.94 11.54
C ILE A 174 4.71 11.40 12.06
N LYS A 175 5.53 12.27 12.63
CA LYS A 175 6.81 11.91 13.24
C LYS A 175 6.69 12.00 14.75
N LYS A 176 7.39 11.12 15.45
CA LYS A 176 7.59 11.26 16.89
C LYS A 176 8.79 12.19 17.10
N PRO A 177 8.65 13.30 17.85
CA PRO A 177 9.79 14.09 18.27
C PRO A 177 10.68 13.24 19.18
N LEU A 178 11.99 13.35 18.99
CA LEU A 178 13.00 12.79 19.87
C LEU A 178 13.65 13.96 20.60
N PHE A 179 13.50 14.00 21.92
CA PHE A 179 14.13 15.01 22.74
C PHE A 179 15.49 14.50 23.23
N GLU A 180 16.52 15.33 23.11
CA GLU A 180 17.84 15.06 23.68
C GLU A 180 17.88 15.61 25.11
N PRO A 181 18.60 14.95 26.05
CA PRO A 181 18.71 15.42 27.42
C PRO A 181 19.36 16.81 27.47
N GLU A 182 18.90 17.67 28.38
CA GLU A 182 19.42 19.05 28.51
C GLU A 182 20.95 19.09 28.68
N ILE A 183 21.51 18.13 29.42
CA ILE A 183 22.96 17.98 29.61
C ILE A 183 23.67 17.91 28.26
N ARG A 184 23.08 17.21 27.27
CA ARG A 184 23.66 17.06 25.94
C ARG A 184 23.60 18.36 25.12
N ASN A 185 22.64 19.24 25.40
CA ASN A 185 22.49 20.56 24.77
C ASN A 185 23.05 21.72 25.62
N SER A 186 23.74 21.43 26.74
CA SER A 186 24.38 22.48 27.54
C SER A 186 25.51 23.14 26.74
N PRO A 187 25.78 24.44 26.95
CA PRO A 187 26.84 25.14 26.22
C PRO A 187 28.21 24.47 26.41
N GLU A 188 28.54 24.02 27.63
CA GLU A 188 29.78 23.27 27.92
C GLU A 188 29.92 21.99 27.07
N ASN A 189 28.83 21.22 26.92
CA ASN A 189 28.86 19.98 26.15
C ASN A 189 28.71 20.21 24.64
N MET A 190 28.35 21.41 24.20
CA MET A 190 28.36 21.80 22.80
C MET A 190 29.77 22.22 22.34
N GLU A 191 30.54 22.90 23.21
CA GLU A 191 31.93 23.29 22.93
C GLU A 191 32.84 22.06 22.78
N THR A 192 32.67 21.05 23.64
CA THR A 192 33.45 19.80 23.61
C THR A 192 33.15 18.86 22.44
N ARG A 193 32.15 19.14 21.59
CA ARG A 193 31.83 18.33 20.39
C ARG A 193 32.67 18.67 19.16
N PHE A 194 33.26 19.86 19.14
CA PHE A 194 34.02 20.37 17.99
C PHE A 194 35.54 20.34 18.20
N GLU A 195 36.00 19.86 19.37
CA GLU A 195 37.38 19.44 19.62
C GLU A 195 37.62 18.00 19.14
#